data_AF-A0A2Z6S944-F1
#
_entry.id   AF-A0A2Z6S944-F1
#
_cell.length_a   1.000
_cell.length_b   1.000
_cell.length_c   1.000
_cell.angle_alpha   90.00
_cell.angle_beta   90.00
_cell.angle_gamma   90.00
#
_symmetry.space_group_name_H-M   'P 1'
#
loop_
_entity.id
_entity.type
_entity.pdbx_description
1 polymer ?
#
loop_
_entity_poly.entity_id
_entity_poly.type
_entity_poly.pdbx_seq_one_letter_code
_entity_poly.pdbx_strand_id
1 'polypeptide(L)'
;MPINLLEHLSEEVLIEVGDASIFRAHAFVLYFRSSYFRRAILSHKNENDETLTHIRLPNISTETFRIILRYIYGERISLEEYHYTQIVKLLTSANELGIQDLVTYVQAYLIRTRASYGAKSQPHA
;
A
#
# COMPACT_ATOMS: atom_id res chain seq x y z
N MET A 1 -4.02 27.05 16.18
CA MET A 1 -3.33 27.51 14.95
C MET A 1 -3.81 26.66 13.78
N PRO A 2 -4.08 27.22 12.60
CA PRO A 2 -4.29 26.38 11.43
C PRO A 2 -2.97 25.70 11.07
N ILE A 3 -2.98 24.38 10.93
CA ILE A 3 -1.84 23.62 10.42
C ILE A 3 -1.58 24.12 8.99
N ASN A 4 -0.42 24.76 8.78
CA ASN A 4 0.01 25.09 7.43
C ASN A 4 0.47 23.80 6.74
N LEU A 5 -0.51 23.06 6.21
CA LEU A 5 -0.34 21.70 5.70
C LEU A 5 0.76 21.65 4.64
N LEU A 6 0.89 22.69 3.82
CA LEU A 6 1.84 22.75 2.70
C LEU A 6 3.32 22.80 3.11
N GLU A 7 3.67 23.42 4.24
CA GLU A 7 5.05 23.51 4.70
C GLU A 7 5.55 22.18 5.31
N HIS A 8 4.64 21.30 5.73
CA HIS A 8 4.95 20.07 6.47
C HIS A 8 4.76 18.79 5.62
N LEU A 9 4.59 18.94 4.31
CA LEU A 9 4.42 17.84 3.37
C LEU A 9 5.72 17.49 2.64
N SER A 10 6.77 18.30 2.81
CA SER A 10 8.16 18.01 2.39
C SER A 10 8.90 17.07 3.34
N GLU A 11 8.26 16.61 4.41
CA GLU A 11 8.85 15.75 5.43
C GLU A 11 9.03 14.31 4.92
N GLU A 12 10.16 13.71 5.29
CA GLU A 12 10.37 12.27 5.17
C GLU A 12 9.58 11.53 6.26
N VAL A 13 9.16 10.30 5.96
CA VAL A 13 8.58 9.36 6.91
C VAL A 13 9.43 8.11 6.91
N LEU A 14 9.78 7.62 8.10
CA LEU A 14 10.39 6.31 8.28
C LEU A 14 9.29 5.26 8.40
N ILE A 15 9.38 4.21 7.60
CA ILE A 15 8.45 3.09 7.64
C ILE A 15 9.23 1.81 7.90
N GLU A 16 9.03 1.24 9.09
CA GLU A 16 9.58 -0.04 9.51
C GLU A 16 8.60 -1.16 9.14
N VAL A 17 9.06 -2.14 8.38
CA VAL A 17 8.23 -3.20 7.77
C VAL A 17 8.80 -4.57 8.08
N GLY A 18 7.93 -5.51 8.47
CA GLY A 18 8.29 -6.89 8.75
C GLY A 18 9.43 -7.01 9.77
N ASP A 19 10.47 -7.78 9.41
CA ASP A 19 11.68 -8.00 10.22
C ASP A 19 12.64 -6.78 10.21
N ALA A 20 12.11 -5.59 10.54
CA ALA A 20 12.83 -4.32 10.69
C ALA A 20 13.46 -3.73 9.41
N SER A 21 12.88 -3.98 8.24
CA SER A 21 13.28 -3.25 7.03
C SER A 21 12.79 -1.80 7.08
N ILE A 22 13.71 -0.83 6.97
CA ILE A 22 13.37 0.60 7.04
C ILE A 22 13.29 1.19 5.63
N PHE A 23 12.18 1.86 5.33
CA PHE A 23 11.95 2.63 4.12
C PHE A 23 11.84 4.12 4.44
N ARG A 24 12.40 4.97 3.57
CA ARG A 24 12.16 6.41 3.57
C ARG A 24 11.18 6.76 2.46
N ALA A 25 10.17 7.55 2.78
CA ALA A 25 9.18 7.98 1.81
C ALA A 25 8.66 9.38 2.12
N HIS A 26 8.14 10.06 1.10
CA HIS A 26 7.64 11.42 1.22
C HIS A 26 6.24 11.43 1.85
N ALA A 27 6.08 12.18 2.93
CA ALA A 27 4.81 12.31 3.65
C ALA A 27 3.67 12.73 2.71
N PHE A 28 3.92 13.67 1.80
CA PHE A 28 2.94 14.11 0.81
C PHE A 28 2.36 12.98 -0.02
N VAL A 29 3.23 12.17 -0.63
CA VAL A 29 2.81 11.10 -1.53
C VAL A 29 1.99 10.07 -0.75
N LEU A 30 2.47 9.67 0.44
CA LEU A 30 1.76 8.73 1.30
C LEU A 30 0.39 9.26 1.76
N TYR A 31 0.32 10.54 2.17
CA TYR A 31 -0.89 11.20 2.65
C TYR A 31 -2.02 11.17 1.62
N PHE A 32 -1.72 11.44 0.36
CA PHE A 32 -2.74 11.49 -0.70
C PHE A 32 -3.08 10.10 -1.27
N ARG A 33 -2.16 9.15 -1.20
CA ARG A 33 -2.32 7.83 -1.84
C ARG A 33 -2.87 6.77 -0.88
N SER A 34 -2.84 6.99 0.43
CA SER A 34 -3.26 6.00 1.42
C SER A 34 -4.01 6.65 2.58
N SER A 35 -5.22 6.15 2.85
CA SER A 35 -5.99 6.62 4.00
C SER A 35 -5.36 6.21 5.34
N TYR A 36 -4.66 5.08 5.39
CA TYR A 36 -3.90 4.66 6.57
C TYR A 36 -2.77 5.63 6.88
N PHE A 37 -1.89 5.89 5.90
CA PHE A 37 -0.76 6.80 6.10
C PHE A 37 -1.22 8.22 6.40
N ARG A 38 -2.30 8.68 5.76
CA ARG A 38 -2.93 9.96 6.10
C ARG A 38 -3.28 10.06 7.58
N ARG A 39 -3.93 9.03 8.15
CA ARG A 39 -4.27 9.00 9.58
C ARG A 39 -3.02 8.95 10.44
N ALA A 40 -2.07 8.08 10.13
CA ALA A 40 -0.84 7.93 10.89
C ALA A 40 -0.03 9.23 10.96
N ILE A 41 0.14 9.93 9.83
CA ILE A 41 0.85 11.20 9.74
C ILE A 41 0.13 12.30 10.54
N LEU A 42 -1.21 12.38 10.45
CA LEU A 42 -1.99 13.36 11.21
C LEU A 42 -1.96 13.09 12.72
N SER A 43 -1.97 11.82 13.13
CA SER A 43 -1.88 11.43 14.55
C SER A 43 -0.55 11.87 15.16
N HIS A 44 0.59 11.58 14.49
CA HIS A 44 1.92 12.00 14.94
C HIS A 44 2.00 13.52 15.15
N LYS A 45 1.43 14.30 14.22
CA LYS A 45 1.44 15.77 14.29
C LYS A 45 0.65 16.34 15.47
N ASN A 46 -0.39 15.65 15.93
CA ASN A 46 -1.15 16.09 17.11
C ASN A 46 -0.38 15.88 18.42
N GLU A 47 0.64 15.03 18.42
CA GLU A 47 1.47 14.72 19.60
C GLU A 47 2.61 15.76 19.80
N ASN A 48 2.73 16.76 18.91
CA ASN A 48 3.77 17.80 18.94
C ASN A 48 5.20 17.24 19.02
N ASP A 49 5.41 16.04 18.47
CA ASP A 49 6.71 15.40 18.45
C ASP A 49 7.57 15.99 17.32
N GLU A 50 8.63 16.71 17.69
CA GLU A 50 9.61 17.26 16.74
C GLU A 50 10.45 16.17 16.05
N THR A 51 10.28 14.89 16.43
CA THR A 51 10.98 13.78 15.79
C THR A 51 10.33 13.35 14.47
N LEU A 52 11.16 12.79 13.60
CA LEU A 52 10.78 12.24 12.31
C LEU A 52 9.67 11.19 12.46
N THR A 53 8.57 11.34 11.73
CA THR A 53 7.44 10.39 11.80
C THR A 53 7.91 8.97 11.51
N HIS A 54 7.65 8.06 12.45
CA HIS A 54 8.05 6.65 12.36
C HIS A 54 6.83 5.74 12.44
N ILE A 55 6.57 5.01 11.35
CA ILE A 55 5.41 4.12 11.19
C ILE A 55 5.87 2.67 11.15
N ARG A 56 5.19 1.81 11.91
CA ARG A 56 5.48 0.36 11.96
C ARG A 56 4.39 -0.46 11.30
N LEU A 57 4.78 -1.38 10.42
CA LEU A 57 3.92 -2.28 9.66
C LEU A 57 4.38 -3.74 9.86
N PRO A 58 4.19 -4.33 11.05
CA PRO A 58 4.72 -5.66 11.36
C PRO A 58 4.04 -6.79 10.57
N ASN A 59 2.80 -6.59 10.11
CA ASN A 59 2.01 -7.61 9.42
C ASN A 59 2.22 -7.61 7.90
N ILE A 60 2.98 -6.65 7.37
CA ILE A 60 3.26 -6.52 5.95
C ILE A 60 4.69 -6.98 5.71
N SER A 61 4.87 -7.91 4.77
CA SER A 61 6.22 -8.35 4.40
C SER A 61 6.95 -7.26 3.62
N THR A 62 8.27 -7.18 3.79
CA THR A 62 9.14 -6.23 3.05
C THR A 62 8.91 -6.29 1.54
N GLU A 63 8.72 -7.48 0.99
CA GLU A 63 8.51 -7.67 -0.44
C GLU A 63 7.15 -7.13 -0.89
N THR A 64 6.08 -7.44 -0.16
CA THR A 64 4.76 -6.87 -0.46
C THR A 64 4.77 -5.35 -0.35
N PHE A 65 5.44 -4.80 0.67
CA PHE A 65 5.53 -3.36 0.84
C PHE A 65 6.30 -2.66 -0.29
N ARG A 66 7.38 -3.26 -0.81
CA ARG A 66 8.10 -2.71 -1.98
C ARG A 66 7.18 -2.53 -3.19
N ILE A 67 6.32 -3.52 -3.47
CA ILE A 67 5.35 -3.47 -4.56
C ILE A 67 4.35 -2.33 -4.32
N ILE A 68 3.82 -2.23 -3.10
CA ILE A 68 2.87 -1.17 -2.73
C ILE A 68 3.52 0.21 -2.82
N LEU A 69 4.76 0.36 -2.36
CA LEU A 69 5.48 1.63 -2.40
C LEU A 69 5.67 2.09 -3.84
N ARG A 70 6.14 1.21 -4.73
CA ARG A 70 6.25 1.49 -6.17
C ARG A 70 4.91 1.98 -6.77
N TYR A 71 3.82 1.32 -6.44
CA TYR A 71 2.47 1.72 -6.87
C TYR A 71 2.03 3.09 -6.33
N ILE A 72 2.32 3.38 -5.05
CA ILE A 72 2.05 4.68 -4.43
C ILE A 72 2.76 5.80 -5.21
N TYR A 73 3.99 5.57 -5.67
CA TYR A 73 4.75 6.50 -6.51
C TYR A 73 4.34 6.51 -7.99
N GLY A 74 3.25 5.84 -8.36
CA GLY A 74 2.65 5.88 -9.70
C GLY A 74 3.16 4.82 -10.65
N GLU A 75 3.94 3.85 -10.18
CA GLU A 75 4.37 2.75 -11.02
C GLU A 75 3.22 1.77 -11.31
N ARG A 76 3.17 1.28 -12.56
CA ARG A 76 2.17 0.29 -12.99
C ARG A 76 2.57 -1.10 -12.50
N ILE A 77 1.60 -1.86 -11.99
CA ILE A 77 1.78 -3.25 -11.57
C ILE A 77 1.19 -4.20 -12.61
N SER A 78 2.02 -5.08 -13.14
CA SER A 78 1.62 -6.24 -13.96
C SER A 78 1.35 -7.43 -13.02
N LEU A 79 0.08 -7.81 -12.83
CA LEU A 79 -0.27 -8.85 -11.85
C LEU A 79 0.06 -10.26 -12.34
N GLU A 80 0.25 -10.43 -13.65
CA GLU A 80 0.68 -11.66 -14.29
C GLU A 80 2.09 -12.11 -13.88
N GLU A 81 2.92 -11.18 -13.39
CA GLU A 81 4.31 -11.44 -12.95
C GLU A 81 4.42 -12.03 -11.54
N TYR A 82 3.31 -12.13 -10.81
CA TYR A 82 3.30 -12.56 -9.41
C TYR A 82 2.57 -13.89 -9.21
N HIS A 83 3.05 -14.68 -8.26
CA HIS A 83 2.33 -15.89 -7.84
C HIS A 83 1.01 -15.52 -7.16
N TYR A 84 0.01 -16.41 -7.27
CA TYR A 84 -1.31 -16.22 -6.65
C TYR A 84 -1.23 -15.83 -5.16
N THR A 85 -0.35 -16.46 -4.40
CA THR A 85 -0.15 -16.15 -2.97
C THR A 85 0.41 -14.74 -2.74
N GLN A 86 1.29 -14.24 -3.62
CA GLN A 86 1.78 -12.87 -3.57
C GLN A 86 0.67 -11.87 -3.91
N ILE A 87 -0.19 -12.18 -4.89
CA ILE A 87 -1.33 -11.34 -5.26
C ILE A 87 -2.33 -11.24 -4.10
N VAL A 88 -2.61 -12.35 -3.42
CA VAL A 88 -3.49 -12.34 -2.22
C VAL A 88 -2.87 -11.51 -1.09
N LYS A 89 -1.56 -11.64 -0.84
CA LYS A 89 -0.86 -10.79 0.15
C LYS A 89 -0.92 -9.31 -0.23
N LEU A 90 -0.71 -8.98 -1.51
CA LEU A 90 -0.83 -7.63 -2.03
C LEU A 90 -2.23 -7.06 -1.80
N LEU A 91 -3.29 -7.84 -2.08
CA LEU A 91 -4.66 -7.44 -1.81
C LEU A 91 -4.90 -7.12 -0.33
N THR A 92 -4.51 -8.04 0.56
CA THR A 92 -4.72 -7.86 2.00
C THR A 92 -3.97 -6.65 2.54
N SER A 93 -2.69 -6.47 2.15
CA SER A 93 -1.88 -5.32 2.57
C SER A 93 -2.36 -4.00 1.96
N ALA A 94 -2.83 -3.98 0.71
CA ALA A 94 -3.42 -2.79 0.10
C ALA A 94 -4.71 -2.37 0.82
N ASN A 95 -5.51 -3.33 1.25
CA ASN A 95 -6.70 -3.09 2.05
C ASN A 95 -6.36 -2.56 3.45
N GLU A 96 -5.37 -3.15 4.13
CA GLU A 96 -4.86 -2.67 5.43
C GLU A 96 -4.36 -1.22 5.35
N LEU A 97 -3.63 -0.89 4.28
CA LEU A 97 -3.14 0.46 4.02
C LEU A 97 -4.21 1.40 3.41
N GLY A 98 -5.42 0.91 3.15
CA GLY A 98 -6.53 1.68 2.61
C GLY A 98 -6.24 2.37 1.28
N ILE A 99 -5.66 1.61 0.33
CA ILE A 99 -5.33 2.02 -1.05
C ILE A 99 -6.41 1.44 -1.99
N GLN A 100 -7.56 2.11 -2.05
CA GLN A 100 -8.79 1.53 -2.59
C GLN A 100 -8.74 1.23 -4.10
N ASP A 101 -8.03 2.05 -4.86
CA ASP A 101 -7.78 1.86 -6.30
C ASP A 101 -7.00 0.56 -6.55
N LEU A 102 -5.94 0.30 -5.77
CA LEU A 102 -5.17 -0.94 -5.84
C LEU A 102 -6.02 -2.17 -5.44
N VAL A 103 -6.81 -2.05 -4.37
CA VAL A 103 -7.73 -3.12 -3.93
C VAL A 103 -8.68 -3.49 -5.06
N THR A 104 -9.32 -2.49 -5.67
CA THR A 104 -10.29 -2.70 -6.77
C THR A 104 -9.62 -3.36 -7.97
N TYR A 105 -8.42 -2.89 -8.34
CA TYR A 105 -7.64 -3.46 -9.43
C TYR A 105 -7.30 -4.95 -9.20
N VAL A 106 -6.78 -5.29 -8.02
CA VAL A 106 -6.39 -6.67 -7.70
C VAL A 106 -7.60 -7.59 -7.60
N GLN A 107 -8.71 -7.14 -7.02
CA GLN A 107 -9.95 -7.91 -6.96
C GLN A 107 -10.51 -8.20 -8.36
N ALA A 108 -10.55 -7.19 -9.24
CA ALA A 108 -11.01 -7.35 -10.61
C ALA A 108 -10.16 -8.39 -11.37
N TYR A 109 -8.83 -8.35 -11.19
CA TYR A 109 -7.93 -9.34 -11.74
C TYR A 109 -8.25 -10.76 -11.26
N LEU A 110 -8.41 -10.96 -9.96
CA LEU A 110 -8.69 -12.28 -9.38
C LEU A 110 -10.03 -12.87 -9.86
N ILE A 111 -11.08 -12.04 -9.98
CA ILE A 111 -12.39 -12.46 -10.49
C ILE A 111 -12.28 -12.87 -11.96
N ARG A 112 -11.64 -12.05 -12.80
CA ARG A 112 -11.44 -12.34 -14.22
C ARG A 112 -10.66 -13.64 -14.41
N THR A 113 -9.59 -13.82 -13.65
CA THR A 113 -8.76 -15.03 -13.71
C THR A 113 -9.59 -16.26 -13.35
N ARG A 114 -10.37 -16.22 -12.27
CA ARG A 114 -11.27 -17.32 -11.88
C ARG A 114 -12.29 -17.66 -12.98
N ALA A 115 -12.94 -16.65 -13.57
CA ALA A 115 -13.92 -16.84 -14.63
C ALA A 115 -13.28 -17.51 -15.87
N SER A 116 -12.06 -17.11 -16.23
CA SER A 116 -11.35 -17.68 -17.38
C SER A 116 -10.95 -19.15 -17.20
N TYR A 117 -10.57 -19.55 -15.98
CA TYR A 117 -10.31 -20.96 -15.66
C TYR A 117 -11.60 -21.79 -15.68
N GLY A 118 -12.69 -21.27 -15.12
CA GLY A 118 -13.99 -21.96 -15.12
C GLY A 118 -14.55 -22.23 -16.53
N ALA A 119 -14.30 -21.31 -17.47
CA ALA A 119 -14.71 -21.46 -18.87
C ALA A 119 -13.86 -22.50 -19.64
N LYS A 120 -12.59 -22.71 -19.26
CA LYS A 120 -11.71 -23.71 -19.89
C LYS A 120 -11.92 -25.14 -19.36
N SER A 121 -12.65 -25.29 -18.25
CA SER A 121 -12.90 -26.57 -17.59
C SER A 121 -14.23 -27.25 -17.94
N GLN A 122 -15.02 -26.70 -18.89
CA GLN A 122 -16.16 -27.43 -19.45
C GLN A 122 -15.66 -28.32 -20.60
N PRO A 123 -15.61 -29.66 -20.45
CA PRO A 123 -15.47 -30.52 -21.61
C PRO A 123 -16.73 -30.36 -22.46
N HIS A 124 -16.54 -30.11 -23.76
CA HIS A 124 -17.61 -30.21 -24.74
C HIS A 124 -18.23 -31.62 -24.61
N ALA A 125 -19.45 -31.67 -24.09
CA ALA A 125 -20.31 -32.85 -24.12
C ALA A 125 -20.94 -33.01 -25.50
#